data_AF-A0A3D6B1I5-F1
#
_entry.id   AF-A0A3D6B1I5-F1
#
_cell.length_a   1.000
_cell.length_b   1.000
_cell.length_c   1.000
_cell.angle_alpha   90.00
_cell.angle_beta   90.00
_cell.angle_gamma   90.00
#
_symmetry.space_group_name_H-M   'P 1'
#
loop_
_entity.id
_entity.type
_entity.pdbx_description
1 polymer ?
#
loop_
_entity_poly.entity_id
_entity_poly.type
_entity_poly.pdbx_seq_one_letter_code
_entity_poly.pdbx_strand_id
1 'polypeptide(L)'
;MTGKYPAPEKYEFSTVADRSEVKDDNGFRVFSLKFECPEGSFNANFVADKYYLVPQTYTYSASEGTNGTYFNTTWTAKDGASAQVKSGDIKVYKNDNSYEIKGALTLSDSKVIRIHFKGDIIYEEIIEALRLQKLLSASAQPQENGTNLITIKAGTAGITATPGDYGLTIGGDGNYISIDFCCGSASLEEGTYTPAANGETIKGNFVKGYDTEMWGMTFTNWGTCWFTVANNAATGIHIESGEIVVSKKDNIYTITVNNESAFVEYVGEINL
;
A
#
# COMPACT_ATOMS: atom_id res chain seq x y z
N MET A 1 52.42 17.36 -24.21
CA MET A 1 51.05 17.46 -23.68
C MET A 1 51.03 16.82 -22.30
N THR A 2 50.89 17.59 -21.22
CA THR A 2 50.76 17.04 -19.87
C THR A 2 49.30 16.67 -19.64
N GLY A 3 48.96 15.40 -19.84
CA GLY A 3 47.61 14.83 -19.72
C GLY A 3 47.09 14.78 -18.29
N LYS A 4 46.98 15.92 -17.62
CA LYS A 4 46.23 16.04 -16.37
C LYS A 4 44.76 16.24 -16.74
N TYR A 5 43.95 15.20 -16.57
CA TYR A 5 42.50 15.36 -16.59
C TYR A 5 42.12 16.39 -15.51
N PRO A 6 41.25 17.36 -15.82
CA PRO A 6 40.76 18.29 -14.81
C PRO A 6 40.11 17.50 -13.67
N ALA A 7 40.37 17.92 -12.43
CA ALA A 7 39.71 17.32 -11.28
C ALA A 7 38.19 17.53 -11.40
N PRO A 8 37.37 16.51 -11.11
CA PRO A 8 35.92 16.66 -11.14
C PRO A 8 35.45 17.78 -10.22
N GLU A 9 34.53 18.62 -10.70
CA GLU A 9 33.85 19.61 -9.86
C GLU A 9 33.02 18.88 -8.80
N LYS A 10 33.02 19.41 -7.57
CA LYS A 10 32.35 18.78 -6.43
C LYS A 10 31.19 19.66 -5.98
N TYR A 11 30.00 19.05 -5.87
CA TYR A 11 28.79 19.71 -5.41
C TYR A 11 28.24 19.01 -4.17
N GLU A 12 27.98 19.81 -3.15
CA GLU A 12 27.51 19.38 -1.84
C GLU A 12 26.07 19.83 -1.65
N PHE A 13 25.21 18.91 -1.24
CA PHE A 13 23.79 19.14 -1.05
C PHE A 13 23.38 18.73 0.37
N SER A 14 22.52 19.53 1.00
CA SER A 14 22.02 19.25 2.36
C SER A 14 20.50 19.20 2.45
N THR A 15 19.79 19.57 1.39
CA THR A 15 18.32 19.61 1.34
C THR A 15 17.78 18.99 0.06
N VAL A 16 16.62 18.35 0.19
CA VAL A 16 15.79 17.94 -0.95
C VAL A 16 14.87 19.10 -1.28
N ALA A 17 15.03 19.69 -2.46
CA ALA A 17 14.24 20.84 -2.91
C ALA A 17 12.88 20.43 -3.48
N ASP A 18 12.80 19.25 -4.08
CA ASP A 18 11.56 18.67 -4.56
C ASP A 18 11.65 17.14 -4.58
N ARG A 19 10.51 16.47 -4.41
CA ARG A 19 10.42 15.01 -4.46
C ARG A 19 9.06 14.54 -4.94
N SER A 20 9.04 13.44 -5.68
CA SER A 20 7.83 12.69 -5.99
C SER A 20 8.10 11.19 -6.03
N GLU A 21 7.04 10.42 -5.85
CA GLU A 21 7.06 8.97 -5.88
C GLU A 21 5.89 8.46 -6.72
N VAL A 22 6.16 7.57 -7.66
CA VAL A 22 5.15 6.89 -8.47
C VAL A 22 5.43 5.40 -8.45
N LYS A 23 4.42 4.59 -8.15
CA LYS A 23 4.49 3.13 -8.28
C LYS A 23 4.07 2.74 -9.69
N ASP A 24 4.89 1.92 -10.35
CA ASP A 24 4.60 1.38 -11.68
C ASP A 24 3.74 0.11 -11.59
N ASP A 25 3.25 -0.35 -12.75
CA ASP A 25 2.41 -1.55 -12.86
C ASP A 25 3.17 -2.85 -12.50
N ASN A 26 4.51 -2.82 -12.50
CA ASN A 26 5.35 -3.96 -12.12
C ASN A 26 5.64 -4.01 -10.61
N GLY A 27 5.14 -3.05 -9.84
CA GLY A 27 5.32 -2.95 -8.40
C GLY A 27 6.64 -2.28 -7.97
N PHE A 28 7.42 -1.74 -8.92
CA PHE A 28 8.54 -0.86 -8.62
C PHE A 28 8.06 0.55 -8.33
N ARG A 29 8.89 1.32 -7.63
CA ARG A 29 8.66 2.72 -7.30
C ARG A 29 9.76 3.58 -7.88
N VAL A 30 9.35 4.65 -8.56
CA VAL A 30 10.23 5.67 -9.13
C VAL A 30 10.25 6.86 -8.18
N PHE A 31 11.40 7.09 -7.56
CA PHE A 31 11.66 8.23 -6.70
C PHE A 31 12.34 9.33 -7.51
N SER A 32 11.60 10.40 -7.81
CA SER A 32 12.17 11.60 -8.44
C SER A 32 12.66 12.52 -7.34
N LEU A 33 13.97 12.79 -7.30
CA LEU A 33 14.60 13.64 -6.29
C LEU A 33 15.29 14.83 -6.95
N LYS A 34 15.04 16.02 -6.42
CA LYS A 34 15.75 17.25 -6.76
C LYS A 34 16.54 17.74 -5.56
N PHE A 35 17.84 17.91 -5.74
CA PHE A 35 18.73 18.58 -4.78
C PHE A 35 19.15 19.94 -5.33
N GLU A 36 19.28 20.93 -4.46
CA GLU A 36 19.77 22.26 -4.80
C GLU A 36 20.97 22.64 -3.94
N CYS A 37 21.92 23.33 -4.56
CA CYS A 37 23.08 23.92 -3.92
C CYS A 37 23.33 25.32 -4.51
N PRO A 38 24.23 26.14 -3.95
CA PRO A 38 24.50 27.48 -4.46
C PRO A 38 24.92 27.54 -5.94
N GLU A 39 25.56 26.47 -6.44
CA GLU A 39 26.08 26.34 -7.81
C GLU A 39 25.03 25.85 -8.82
N GLY A 40 23.92 25.25 -8.37
CA GLY A 40 22.93 24.68 -9.28
C GLY A 40 22.00 23.65 -8.64
N SER A 41 21.38 22.82 -9.50
CA SER A 41 20.47 21.77 -9.09
C SER A 41 20.79 20.44 -9.76
N PHE A 42 20.57 19.35 -9.03
CA PHE A 42 20.69 17.99 -9.51
C PHE A 42 19.33 17.30 -9.42
N ASN A 43 18.86 16.71 -10.51
CA ASN A 43 17.60 15.95 -10.56
C ASN A 43 17.90 14.53 -10.98
N ALA A 44 17.34 13.53 -10.30
CA ALA A 44 17.49 12.11 -10.65
C ALA A 44 16.23 11.31 -10.33
N ASN A 45 15.93 10.33 -11.17
CA ASN A 45 14.90 9.34 -10.91
C ASN A 45 15.58 8.02 -10.51
N PHE A 46 15.23 7.47 -9.35
CA PHE A 46 15.73 6.19 -8.85
C PHE A 46 14.63 5.15 -8.84
N VAL A 47 14.91 3.92 -9.29
CA VAL A 47 13.96 2.81 -9.28
C VAL A 47 14.27 1.88 -8.11
N ALA A 48 13.32 1.67 -7.21
CA ALA A 48 13.43 0.72 -6.11
C ALA A 48 12.19 -0.18 -5.96
N ASP A 49 12.36 -1.32 -5.30
CA ASP A 49 11.28 -2.28 -4.99
C ASP A 49 10.69 -2.10 -3.58
N LYS A 50 11.09 -1.03 -2.87
CA LYS A 50 10.60 -0.65 -1.54
C LYS A 50 9.96 0.73 -1.59
N TYR A 51 9.15 1.06 -0.60
CA TYR A 51 8.53 2.40 -0.42
C TYR A 51 9.52 3.51 -0.04
N TYR A 52 10.80 3.17 0.07
CA TYR A 52 11.90 4.08 0.33
C TYR A 52 13.07 3.77 -0.58
N LEU A 53 13.95 4.76 -0.78
CA LEU A 53 15.17 4.57 -1.56
C LEU A 53 16.11 3.58 -0.87
N VAL A 54 16.28 2.39 -1.45
CA VAL A 54 17.07 1.30 -0.86
C VAL A 54 18.56 1.68 -0.81
N PRO A 55 19.28 1.45 0.30
CA PRO A 55 20.72 1.67 0.37
C PRO A 55 21.46 0.65 -0.49
N GLN A 56 21.95 1.09 -1.65
CA GLN A 56 22.70 0.27 -2.60
C GLN A 56 23.48 1.15 -3.59
N THR A 57 24.16 0.52 -4.55
CA THR A 57 24.73 1.23 -5.71
C THR A 57 23.71 1.21 -6.84
N TYR A 58 23.28 2.39 -7.27
CA TYR A 58 22.40 2.59 -8.43
C TYR A 58 23.25 2.80 -9.68
N THR A 59 22.90 2.07 -10.73
CA THR A 59 23.57 2.11 -12.04
C THR A 59 22.78 2.95 -13.03
N TYR A 60 23.50 3.64 -13.91
CA TYR A 60 22.85 4.50 -14.91
C TYR A 60 22.07 3.67 -15.94
N SER A 61 20.85 4.12 -16.23
CA SER A 61 20.03 3.66 -17.34
C SER A 61 19.56 4.83 -18.20
N ALA A 62 19.49 4.62 -19.51
CA ALA A 62 19.03 5.64 -20.46
C ALA A 62 17.51 5.90 -20.36
N SER A 63 16.76 4.97 -19.80
CA SER A 63 15.32 5.03 -19.56
C SER A 63 15.00 4.43 -18.20
N GLU A 64 13.72 4.45 -17.81
CA GLU A 64 13.25 3.68 -16.67
C GLU A 64 13.71 2.22 -16.81
N GLY A 65 14.37 1.73 -15.76
CA GLY A 65 15.00 0.41 -15.72
C GLY A 65 14.38 -0.44 -14.61
N THR A 66 15.15 -1.39 -14.08
CA THR A 66 14.73 -2.24 -12.96
C THR A 66 15.17 -1.66 -11.61
N ASN A 67 14.78 -2.30 -10.51
CA ASN A 67 15.33 -2.02 -9.18
C ASN A 67 16.86 -1.85 -9.22
N GLY A 68 17.37 -0.79 -8.57
CA GLY A 68 18.81 -0.47 -8.54
C GLY A 68 19.31 0.31 -9.75
N THR A 69 18.43 0.89 -10.56
CA THR A 69 18.80 1.79 -11.65
C THR A 69 18.40 3.23 -11.35
N TYR A 70 19.12 4.18 -11.97
CA TYR A 70 18.72 5.59 -12.00
C TYR A 70 18.75 6.11 -13.43
N PHE A 71 17.85 7.04 -13.76
CA PHE A 71 17.65 7.52 -15.12
C PHE A 71 17.15 8.98 -15.13
N ASN A 72 16.96 9.53 -16.34
CA ASN A 72 16.47 10.90 -16.59
C ASN A 72 17.13 11.94 -15.67
N THR A 73 18.47 11.85 -15.56
CA THR A 73 19.24 12.55 -14.54
C THR A 73 19.95 13.75 -15.14
N THR A 74 19.85 14.89 -14.48
CA THR A 74 20.38 16.16 -14.97
C THR A 74 21.14 16.93 -13.92
N TRP A 75 22.16 17.66 -14.38
CA TRP A 75 22.78 18.76 -13.66
C TRP A 75 22.42 20.07 -14.36
N THR A 76 21.93 21.05 -13.61
CA THR A 76 21.62 22.40 -14.10
C THR A 76 22.41 23.41 -13.29
N ALA A 77 23.39 24.06 -13.90
CA ALA A 77 24.12 25.16 -13.25
C ALA A 77 23.20 26.37 -13.05
N LYS A 78 23.38 27.10 -11.94
CA LYS A 78 22.49 28.21 -11.51
C LYS A 78 22.20 29.27 -12.59
N ASP A 79 23.23 29.62 -13.38
CA ASP A 79 23.14 30.61 -14.46
C ASP A 79 23.52 29.98 -15.83
N GLY A 80 23.39 28.66 -15.96
CA GLY A 80 23.90 27.90 -17.10
C GLY A 80 22.89 26.96 -17.73
N ALA A 81 23.34 26.25 -18.77
CA ALA A 81 22.54 25.22 -19.43
C ALA A 81 22.49 23.93 -18.60
N SER A 82 21.38 23.20 -18.71
CA SER A 82 21.27 21.83 -18.18
C SER A 82 22.07 20.85 -19.03
N ALA A 83 22.71 19.89 -18.38
CA ALA A 83 23.39 18.76 -19.00
C ALA A 83 22.85 17.44 -18.45
N GLN A 84 22.61 16.49 -19.34
CA GLN A 84 22.16 15.14 -18.98
C GLN A 84 23.33 14.30 -18.48
N VAL A 85 23.10 13.43 -17.51
CA VAL A 85 24.06 12.39 -17.14
C VAL A 85 24.04 11.29 -18.21
N LYS A 86 25.22 10.83 -18.62
CA LYS A 86 25.41 9.73 -19.59
C LYS A 86 25.99 8.46 -18.97
N SER A 87 26.66 8.56 -17.82
CA SER A 87 27.23 7.41 -17.11
C SER A 87 27.69 7.78 -15.71
N GLY A 88 27.98 6.75 -14.92
CA GLY A 88 28.45 6.83 -13.54
C GLY A 88 27.52 6.06 -12.60
N ASP A 89 28.02 5.74 -11.42
CA ASP A 89 27.24 5.05 -10.39
C ASP A 89 26.96 6.01 -9.22
N ILE A 90 25.78 5.86 -8.63
CA ILE A 90 25.38 6.60 -7.43
C ILE A 90 25.25 5.62 -6.27
N LYS A 91 26.01 5.84 -5.21
CA LYS A 91 25.91 5.06 -3.97
C LYS A 91 24.98 5.76 -3.00
N VAL A 92 24.00 5.01 -2.50
CA VAL A 92 23.04 5.45 -1.50
C VAL A 92 23.32 4.72 -0.19
N TYR A 93 23.41 5.47 0.89
CA TYR A 93 23.47 4.98 2.25
C TYR A 93 22.27 5.54 3.02
N LYS A 94 21.75 4.77 3.97
CA LYS A 94 20.60 5.12 4.79
C LYS A 94 20.87 4.73 6.25
N ASN A 95 20.57 5.65 7.16
CA ASN A 95 20.46 5.39 8.60
C ASN A 95 19.17 6.08 9.09
N ASP A 96 18.12 5.30 9.38
CA ASP A 96 16.77 5.81 9.58
C ASP A 96 16.31 6.74 8.45
N ASN A 97 15.93 7.98 8.74
CA ASN A 97 15.55 8.98 7.75
C ASN A 97 16.74 9.72 7.15
N SER A 98 17.95 9.51 7.64
CA SER A 98 19.15 10.19 7.17
C SER A 98 19.76 9.43 6.00
N TYR A 99 19.99 10.14 4.90
CA TYR A 99 20.57 9.60 3.67
C TYR A 99 21.89 10.28 3.33
N GLU A 100 22.82 9.48 2.80
CA GLU A 100 24.01 9.95 2.11
C GLU A 100 23.98 9.41 0.68
N ILE A 101 23.95 10.30 -0.31
CA ILE A 101 23.89 9.95 -1.74
C ILE A 101 25.11 10.55 -2.42
N LYS A 102 25.96 9.72 -3.01
CA LYS A 102 27.21 10.18 -3.64
C LYS A 102 27.53 9.45 -4.92
N GLY A 103 28.07 10.17 -5.90
CA GLY A 103 28.41 9.61 -7.20
C GLY A 103 29.42 10.48 -7.94
N ALA A 104 30.16 9.84 -8.84
CA ALA A 104 30.98 10.53 -9.84
C ALA A 104 30.34 10.28 -11.21
N LEU A 105 29.85 11.35 -11.84
CA LEU A 105 28.95 11.27 -12.99
C LEU A 105 29.58 11.97 -14.19
N THR A 106 29.43 11.36 -15.36
CA THR A 106 29.83 11.97 -16.64
C THR A 106 28.62 12.60 -17.29
N LEU A 107 28.73 13.89 -17.60
CA LEU A 107 27.69 14.68 -18.25
C LEU A 107 27.75 14.58 -19.78
N SER A 108 26.69 15.02 -20.44
CA SER A 108 26.54 14.98 -21.89
C SER A 108 27.57 15.80 -22.64
N ASP A 109 28.11 16.84 -21.99
CA ASP A 109 29.20 17.71 -22.46
C ASP A 109 30.61 17.17 -22.13
N SER A 110 30.71 15.92 -21.66
CA SER A 110 31.94 15.22 -21.26
C SER A 110 32.61 15.75 -19.98
N LYS A 111 31.97 16.66 -19.24
CA LYS A 111 32.43 17.02 -17.90
C LYS A 111 32.17 15.90 -16.91
N VAL A 112 33.03 15.78 -15.91
CA VAL A 112 32.85 14.86 -14.78
C VAL A 112 32.55 15.68 -13.53
N ILE A 113 31.48 15.33 -12.85
CA ILE A 113 31.04 15.98 -11.60
C ILE A 113 31.01 14.96 -10.47
N ARG A 114 31.17 15.43 -9.23
CA ARG A 114 30.98 14.64 -8.01
C ARG A 114 29.83 15.23 -7.23
N ILE A 115 28.78 14.45 -7.05
CA ILE A 115 27.65 14.81 -6.19
C ILE A 115 27.85 14.18 -4.82
N HIS A 116 27.47 14.91 -3.78
CA HIS A 116 27.39 14.40 -2.43
C HIS A 116 26.24 15.10 -1.71
N PHE A 117 25.15 14.38 -1.50
CA PHE A 117 24.03 14.79 -0.66
C PHE A 117 24.17 14.13 0.71
N LYS A 118 23.96 14.89 1.77
CA LYS A 118 23.78 14.38 3.13
C LYS A 118 22.66 15.14 3.82
N GLY A 119 21.57 14.46 4.11
CA GLY A 119 20.38 15.06 4.72
C GLY A 119 19.26 14.05 4.90
N ASP A 120 18.13 14.52 5.40
CA ASP A 120 16.99 13.64 5.66
C ASP A 120 16.08 13.52 4.43
N ILE A 121 15.59 12.29 4.19
CA ILE A 121 14.54 11.99 3.21
C ILE A 121 13.49 11.13 3.92
N ILE A 122 12.33 11.72 4.17
CA ILE A 122 11.24 11.07 4.90
C ILE A 122 10.34 10.32 3.91
N TYR A 123 10.31 9.00 3.97
CA TYR A 123 9.36 8.20 3.19
C TYR A 123 8.21 7.77 4.09
N GLU A 124 6.99 7.88 3.58
CA GLU A 124 5.79 7.39 4.26
C GLU A 124 5.35 6.12 3.55
N GLU A 125 5.21 5.02 4.29
CA GLU A 125 4.69 3.79 3.73
C GLU A 125 3.22 4.00 3.37
N ILE A 126 2.93 4.08 2.07
CA ILE A 126 1.56 3.94 1.59
C ILE A 126 1.21 2.46 1.71
N ILE A 127 0.61 2.09 2.84
CA ILE A 127 0.02 0.77 3.02
C ILE A 127 -1.13 0.67 2.01
N GLU A 128 -1.10 -0.34 1.15
CA GLU A 128 -2.20 -0.65 0.22
C GLU A 128 -3.10 -1.71 0.83
N ALA A 129 -4.42 -1.53 0.71
CA ALA A 129 -5.37 -2.49 1.22
C ALA A 129 -5.21 -3.84 0.50
N LEU A 130 -5.14 -4.95 1.25
CA LEU A 130 -5.14 -6.28 0.66
C LEU A 130 -6.45 -6.49 -0.10
N ARG A 131 -6.35 -6.84 -1.39
CA ARG A 131 -7.53 -7.02 -2.24
C ARG A 131 -8.19 -8.38 -2.03
N LEU A 132 -9.46 -8.33 -1.63
CA LEU A 132 -10.37 -9.47 -1.59
C LEU A 132 -11.04 -9.57 -2.96
N GLN A 133 -10.60 -10.55 -3.76
CA GLN A 133 -10.97 -10.67 -5.16
C GLN A 133 -12.29 -11.41 -5.39
N LYS A 134 -12.81 -12.12 -4.38
CA LYS A 134 -14.00 -12.96 -4.50
C LYS A 134 -15.03 -12.62 -3.45
N LEU A 135 -16.28 -12.45 -3.87
CA LEU A 135 -17.42 -12.61 -2.98
C LEU A 135 -17.64 -14.09 -2.71
N LEU A 136 -17.60 -14.49 -1.46
CA LEU A 136 -17.81 -15.88 -1.02
C LEU A 136 -19.28 -16.12 -0.66
N SER A 137 -19.91 -15.14 0.00
CA SER A 137 -21.35 -15.12 0.25
C SER A 137 -21.83 -13.71 0.54
N ALA A 138 -23.11 -13.48 0.30
CA ALA A 138 -23.85 -12.34 0.77
C ALA A 138 -25.24 -12.81 1.22
N SER A 139 -25.73 -12.31 2.34
CA SER A 139 -27.08 -12.64 2.82
C SER A 139 -27.68 -11.48 3.59
N ALA A 140 -29.00 -11.33 3.52
CA ALA A 140 -29.77 -10.38 4.32
C ALA A 140 -30.73 -11.14 5.25
N GLN A 141 -30.76 -10.75 6.53
CA GLN A 141 -31.66 -11.33 7.54
C GLN A 141 -32.36 -10.23 8.34
N PRO A 142 -33.70 -10.15 8.33
CA PRO A 142 -34.42 -9.17 9.13
C PRO A 142 -34.21 -9.44 10.63
N GLN A 143 -34.09 -8.38 11.41
CA GLN A 143 -33.90 -8.41 12.86
C GLN A 143 -35.15 -7.89 13.58
N GLU A 144 -35.37 -8.36 14.81
CA GLU A 144 -36.54 -7.95 15.60
C GLU A 144 -36.57 -6.44 15.91
N ASN A 145 -35.41 -5.79 15.95
CA ASN A 145 -35.27 -4.35 16.16
C ASN A 145 -35.59 -3.49 14.91
N GLY A 146 -36.07 -4.10 13.83
CA GLY A 146 -36.43 -3.42 12.58
C GLY A 146 -35.26 -3.12 11.64
N THR A 147 -34.04 -3.56 11.98
CA THR A 147 -32.89 -3.52 11.06
C THR A 147 -32.81 -4.80 10.22
N ASN A 148 -31.93 -4.82 9.23
CA ASN A 148 -31.52 -6.01 8.51
C ASN A 148 -30.04 -6.26 8.75
N LEU A 149 -29.69 -7.47 9.16
CA LEU A 149 -28.31 -7.92 9.23
C LEU A 149 -27.87 -8.37 7.84
N ILE A 150 -26.94 -7.63 7.24
CA ILE A 150 -26.33 -7.97 5.97
C ILE A 150 -24.96 -8.60 6.26
N THR A 151 -24.83 -9.89 6.01
CA THR A 151 -23.56 -10.62 6.19
C THR A 151 -22.86 -10.73 4.85
N ILE A 152 -21.65 -10.18 4.75
CA ILE A 152 -20.79 -10.28 3.58
C ILE A 152 -19.55 -11.09 3.93
N LYS A 153 -19.22 -12.07 3.10
CA LYS A 153 -17.92 -12.76 3.15
C LYS A 153 -17.18 -12.54 1.85
N ALA A 154 -15.96 -12.03 1.93
CA ALA A 154 -15.10 -11.77 0.78
C ALA A 154 -13.68 -12.28 1.05
N GLY A 155 -13.04 -12.89 0.04
CA GLY A 155 -11.76 -13.56 0.19
C GLY A 155 -10.77 -13.30 -0.95
N THR A 156 -9.51 -13.65 -0.72
CA THR A 156 -8.47 -13.63 -1.75
C THR A 156 -8.67 -14.73 -2.80
N ALA A 157 -7.95 -14.68 -3.92
CA ALA A 157 -8.12 -15.60 -5.04
C ALA A 157 -7.99 -17.10 -4.66
N GLY A 158 -7.15 -17.42 -3.67
CA GLY A 158 -6.90 -18.79 -3.21
C GLY A 158 -8.00 -19.37 -2.32
N ILE A 159 -8.97 -18.57 -1.88
CA ILE A 159 -10.08 -19.03 -1.06
C ILE A 159 -11.20 -19.63 -1.91
N THR A 160 -11.79 -20.69 -1.36
CA THR A 160 -13.00 -21.36 -1.86
C THR A 160 -14.05 -21.41 -0.77
N ALA A 161 -15.32 -21.35 -1.17
CA ALA A 161 -16.46 -21.47 -0.28
C ALA A 161 -17.50 -22.39 -0.92
N THR A 162 -18.00 -23.37 -0.17
CA THR A 162 -19.08 -24.27 -0.58
C THR A 162 -20.15 -24.32 0.51
N PRO A 163 -21.43 -24.52 0.16
CA PRO A 163 -22.46 -24.77 1.17
C PRO A 163 -22.11 -25.97 2.05
N GLY A 164 -22.37 -25.87 3.35
CA GLY A 164 -22.23 -26.92 4.35
C GLY A 164 -23.35 -26.86 5.39
N ASP A 165 -23.37 -27.82 6.31
CA ASP A 165 -24.51 -28.04 7.22
C ASP A 165 -24.83 -26.85 8.15
N TYR A 166 -23.82 -26.02 8.46
CA TYR A 166 -23.94 -24.87 9.37
C TYR A 166 -23.51 -23.54 8.70
N GLY A 167 -23.61 -23.46 7.37
CA GLY A 167 -23.24 -22.26 6.61
C GLY A 167 -22.31 -22.57 5.46
N LEU A 168 -21.16 -21.89 5.38
CA LEU A 168 -20.14 -22.15 4.36
C LEU A 168 -19.02 -23.00 4.93
N THR A 169 -18.63 -24.04 4.21
CA THR A 169 -17.33 -24.69 4.34
C THR A 169 -16.32 -23.87 3.55
N ILE A 170 -15.33 -23.30 4.25
CA ILE A 170 -14.25 -22.52 3.66
C ILE A 170 -13.01 -23.40 3.51
N GLY A 171 -12.35 -23.33 2.34
CA GLY A 171 -11.10 -24.04 2.07
C GLY A 171 -10.13 -23.21 1.23
N GLY A 172 -8.99 -23.82 0.88
CA GLY A 172 -7.89 -23.19 0.15
C GLY A 172 -6.83 -22.57 1.06
N ASP A 173 -6.06 -21.65 0.47
CA ASP A 173 -4.99 -20.90 1.14
C ASP A 173 -5.14 -19.42 0.83
N GLY A 174 -5.15 -18.57 1.86
CA GLY A 174 -5.34 -17.14 1.69
C GLY A 174 -6.02 -16.50 2.89
N ASN A 175 -6.78 -15.43 2.65
CA ASN A 175 -7.49 -14.74 3.70
C ASN A 175 -8.91 -14.39 3.27
N TYR A 176 -9.82 -14.28 4.22
CA TYR A 176 -11.15 -13.76 3.99
C TYR A 176 -11.64 -12.95 5.20
N ILE A 177 -12.61 -12.08 4.95
CA ILE A 177 -13.32 -11.35 5.99
C ILE A 177 -14.79 -11.78 6.01
N SER A 178 -15.38 -11.83 7.20
CA SER A 178 -16.82 -11.92 7.42
C SER A 178 -17.25 -10.63 8.10
N ILE A 179 -18.23 -9.91 7.54
CA ILE A 179 -18.70 -8.64 8.08
C ILE A 179 -20.21 -8.68 8.22
N ASP A 180 -20.70 -8.29 9.40
CA ASP A 180 -22.12 -8.24 9.72
C ASP A 180 -22.57 -6.78 9.85
N PHE A 181 -23.17 -6.24 8.80
CA PHE A 181 -23.66 -4.86 8.75
C PHE A 181 -25.11 -4.77 9.22
N CYS A 182 -25.43 -3.76 10.02
CA CYS A 182 -26.80 -3.44 10.41
C CYS A 182 -27.35 -2.33 9.51
N CYS A 183 -28.24 -2.69 8.60
CA CYS A 183 -28.83 -1.81 7.58
C CYS A 183 -30.31 -1.53 7.86
N GLY A 184 -30.87 -0.47 7.27
CA GLY A 184 -32.30 -0.16 7.37
C GLY A 184 -33.17 -0.96 6.40
N SER A 185 -32.56 -1.65 5.44
CA SER A 185 -33.23 -2.42 4.39
C SER A 185 -32.48 -3.72 4.10
N ALA A 186 -33.08 -4.63 3.33
CA ALA A 186 -32.44 -5.89 2.89
C ALA A 186 -31.32 -5.68 1.84
N SER A 187 -30.79 -4.46 1.71
CA SER A 187 -29.70 -4.11 0.81
C SER A 187 -28.58 -3.44 1.60
N LEU A 188 -27.34 -3.66 1.16
CA LEU A 188 -26.19 -2.94 1.73
C LEU A 188 -26.24 -1.47 1.31
N GLU A 189 -26.31 -0.59 2.30
CA GLU A 189 -26.37 0.86 2.14
C GLU A 189 -24.95 1.44 2.10
N GLU A 190 -24.78 2.55 1.37
CA GLU A 190 -23.51 3.30 1.40
C GLU A 190 -23.35 4.05 2.72
N GLY A 191 -22.11 4.19 3.19
CA GLY A 191 -21.78 4.96 4.37
C GLY A 191 -20.60 4.40 5.16
N THR A 192 -20.33 5.04 6.28
CA THR A 192 -19.34 4.59 7.26
C THR A 192 -20.04 3.84 8.37
N TYR A 193 -19.63 2.60 8.59
CA TYR A 193 -20.15 1.73 9.63
C TYR A 193 -19.21 1.69 10.84
N THR A 194 -19.78 1.88 12.03
CA THR A 194 -19.05 1.88 13.31
C THR A 194 -19.33 0.62 14.13
N PRO A 195 -18.40 0.19 14.98
CA PRO A 195 -18.53 -1.07 15.70
C PRO A 195 -19.53 -0.96 16.86
N ALA A 196 -20.43 -1.94 16.99
CA ALA A 196 -21.31 -2.08 18.15
C ALA A 196 -21.33 -3.54 18.64
N ALA A 197 -21.56 -3.73 19.94
CA ALA A 197 -21.68 -5.07 20.50
C ALA A 197 -22.94 -5.76 19.97
N ASN A 198 -22.90 -7.10 19.91
CA ASN A 198 -24.08 -7.87 19.53
C ASN A 198 -25.25 -7.58 20.49
N GLY A 199 -26.44 -7.34 19.93
CA GLY A 199 -27.64 -6.94 20.68
C GLY A 199 -27.76 -5.43 20.97
N GLU A 200 -26.70 -4.64 20.73
CA GLU A 200 -26.70 -3.18 20.88
C GLU A 200 -26.66 -2.44 19.54
N THR A 201 -26.67 -3.18 18.43
CA THR A 201 -26.48 -2.62 17.09
C THR A 201 -27.71 -1.87 16.59
N ILE A 202 -27.47 -0.73 15.95
CA ILE A 202 -28.46 0.05 15.21
C ILE A 202 -28.04 0.18 13.74
N LYS A 203 -28.92 0.78 12.92
CA LYS A 203 -28.59 1.12 11.54
C LYS A 203 -27.27 1.92 11.48
N GLY A 204 -26.36 1.51 10.60
CA GLY A 204 -25.05 2.15 10.43
C GLY A 204 -23.97 1.58 11.36
N ASN A 205 -24.26 0.50 12.10
CA ASN A 205 -23.23 -0.25 12.80
C ASN A 205 -22.81 -1.51 12.05
N PHE A 206 -21.62 -2.01 12.35
CA PHE A 206 -21.29 -3.42 12.17
C PHE A 206 -21.22 -4.12 13.52
N VAL A 207 -21.54 -5.41 13.55
CA VAL A 207 -21.45 -6.23 14.76
C VAL A 207 -19.98 -6.56 15.00
N LYS A 208 -19.42 -6.18 16.16
CA LYS A 208 -18.06 -6.55 16.57
C LYS A 208 -17.87 -8.06 16.53
N GLY A 209 -16.65 -8.53 16.30
CA GLY A 209 -16.33 -9.95 16.48
C GLY A 209 -16.52 -10.38 17.94
N TYR A 210 -17.07 -11.57 18.18
CA TYR A 210 -17.26 -12.12 19.53
C TYR A 210 -17.29 -13.65 19.56
N ASP A 211 -16.99 -14.20 20.73
CA ASP A 211 -17.25 -15.61 21.05
C ASP A 211 -18.54 -15.73 21.87
N THR A 212 -19.23 -16.86 21.73
CA THR A 212 -20.45 -17.14 22.49
C THR A 212 -20.53 -18.60 22.93
N GLU A 213 -21.41 -18.90 23.88
CA GLU A 213 -21.70 -20.26 24.31
C GLU A 213 -23.17 -20.57 24.05
N MET A 214 -23.43 -21.63 23.29
CA MET A 214 -24.78 -22.15 23.05
C MET A 214 -24.77 -23.65 23.24
N TRP A 215 -25.80 -24.16 23.92
CA TRP A 215 -25.98 -25.61 24.16
C TRP A 215 -24.77 -26.27 24.84
N GLY A 216 -24.07 -25.55 25.72
CA GLY A 216 -22.88 -26.04 26.42
C GLY A 216 -21.63 -26.17 25.53
N MET A 217 -21.66 -25.58 24.33
CA MET A 217 -20.54 -25.52 23.40
C MET A 217 -20.12 -24.08 23.14
N THR A 218 -18.81 -23.82 23.18
CA THR A 218 -18.25 -22.53 22.76
C THR A 218 -18.22 -22.44 21.24
N PHE A 219 -18.82 -21.40 20.70
CA PHE A 219 -18.74 -21.02 19.31
C PHE A 219 -17.87 -19.77 19.19
N THR A 220 -16.83 -19.85 18.37
CA THR A 220 -15.85 -18.77 18.22
C THR A 220 -16.02 -18.01 16.92
N ASN A 221 -15.52 -16.76 16.89
CA ASN A 221 -15.46 -15.91 15.68
C ASN A 221 -16.83 -15.62 15.03
N TRP A 222 -17.82 -15.24 15.84
CA TRP A 222 -19.10 -14.70 15.37
C TRP A 222 -19.00 -13.19 15.11
N GLY A 223 -19.97 -12.63 14.40
CA GLY A 223 -19.95 -11.21 14.03
C GLY A 223 -18.90 -10.90 12.95
N THR A 224 -18.28 -9.73 13.06
CA THR A 224 -17.25 -9.28 12.11
C THR A 224 -15.87 -9.79 12.51
N CYS A 225 -15.29 -10.65 11.66
CA CYS A 225 -14.00 -11.31 11.92
C CYS A 225 -13.13 -11.36 10.65
N TRP A 226 -11.82 -11.25 10.85
CA TRP A 226 -10.81 -11.51 9.82
C TRP A 226 -10.26 -12.93 9.98
N PHE A 227 -10.05 -13.63 8.87
CA PHE A 227 -9.60 -15.02 8.88
C PHE A 227 -8.42 -15.25 7.96
N THR A 228 -7.44 -15.99 8.47
CA THR A 228 -6.37 -16.59 7.68
C THR A 228 -6.67 -18.06 7.48
N VAL A 229 -6.63 -18.53 6.24
CA VAL A 229 -6.83 -19.94 5.88
C VAL A 229 -5.50 -20.50 5.39
N ALA A 230 -5.06 -21.58 6.05
CA ALA A 230 -3.87 -22.32 5.67
C ALA A 230 -4.16 -23.82 5.73
N ASN A 231 -3.83 -24.55 4.67
CA ASN A 231 -4.09 -25.98 4.53
C ASN A 231 -5.57 -26.34 4.78
N ASN A 232 -6.49 -25.53 4.24
CA ASN A 232 -7.94 -25.65 4.44
C ASN A 232 -8.44 -25.48 5.89
N ALA A 233 -7.63 -24.94 6.79
CA ALA A 233 -8.03 -24.61 8.16
C ALA A 233 -8.06 -23.09 8.36
N ALA A 234 -9.20 -22.57 8.79
CA ALA A 234 -9.39 -21.15 9.08
C ALA A 234 -9.06 -20.83 10.55
N THR A 235 -8.29 -19.77 10.79
CA THR A 235 -8.08 -19.16 12.10
C THR A 235 -8.59 -17.73 12.03
N GLY A 236 -9.51 -17.37 12.94
CA GLY A 236 -10.15 -16.07 12.99
C GLY A 236 -9.56 -15.15 14.07
N ILE A 237 -9.66 -13.85 13.82
CA ILE A 237 -9.48 -12.78 14.81
C ILE A 237 -10.68 -11.83 14.76
N HIS A 238 -11.10 -11.36 15.93
CA HIS A 238 -12.22 -10.43 16.03
C HIS A 238 -11.84 -9.04 15.52
N ILE A 239 -12.78 -8.41 14.82
CA ILE A 239 -12.73 -6.98 14.53
C ILE A 239 -13.61 -6.26 15.54
N GLU A 240 -12.97 -5.57 16.48
CA GLU A 240 -13.65 -4.92 17.61
C GLU A 240 -13.66 -3.39 17.54
N SER A 241 -12.89 -2.82 16.62
CA SER A 241 -12.64 -1.38 16.48
C SER A 241 -12.44 -0.96 15.02
N GLY A 242 -12.29 0.35 14.79
CA GLY A 242 -12.11 0.95 13.48
C GLY A 242 -13.43 1.21 12.75
N GLU A 243 -13.33 1.58 11.48
CA GLU A 243 -14.47 1.91 10.64
C GLU A 243 -14.46 1.02 9.38
N ILE A 244 -15.66 0.71 8.89
CA ILE A 244 -15.85 0.05 7.60
C ILE A 244 -16.57 1.01 6.68
N VAL A 245 -15.93 1.37 5.58
CA VAL A 245 -16.51 2.31 4.60
C VAL A 245 -17.07 1.50 3.44
N VAL A 246 -18.33 1.76 3.12
CA VAL A 246 -19.01 1.21 1.96
C VAL A 246 -19.34 2.35 1.01
N SER A 247 -18.88 2.23 -0.24
CA SER A 247 -19.32 3.09 -1.34
C SER A 247 -19.83 2.23 -2.49
N LYS A 248 -20.71 2.81 -3.31
CA LYS A 248 -21.30 2.14 -4.46
C LYS A 248 -21.22 3.06 -5.67
N LYS A 249 -20.70 2.53 -6.76
CA LYS A 249 -20.76 3.18 -8.07
C LYS A 249 -21.43 2.22 -9.04
N ASP A 250 -22.54 2.65 -9.60
CA ASP A 250 -23.43 1.81 -10.40
C ASP A 250 -23.87 0.57 -9.60
N ASN A 251 -23.42 -0.63 -9.98
CA ASN A 251 -23.67 -1.90 -9.25
C ASN A 251 -22.43 -2.46 -8.54
N ILE A 252 -21.32 -1.72 -8.56
CA ILE A 252 -20.07 -2.14 -7.94
C ILE A 252 -19.95 -1.52 -6.56
N TYR A 253 -19.83 -2.38 -5.55
CA TYR A 253 -19.55 -2.00 -4.18
C TYR A 253 -18.04 -1.98 -3.94
N THR A 254 -17.58 -0.96 -3.23
CA THR A 254 -16.26 -0.92 -2.62
C THR A 254 -16.46 -0.96 -1.11
N ILE A 255 -15.97 -2.02 -0.46
CA ILE A 255 -15.96 -2.18 0.98
C ILE A 255 -14.52 -2.11 1.46
N THR A 256 -14.18 -1.06 2.21
CA THR A 256 -12.85 -0.88 2.80
C THR A 256 -12.94 -1.07 4.30
N VAL A 257 -12.17 -2.03 4.82
CA VAL A 257 -11.98 -2.22 6.25
C VAL A 257 -10.61 -1.69 6.60
N ASN A 258 -10.57 -0.72 7.51
CA ASN A 258 -9.32 -0.16 8.00
C ASN A 258 -9.33 -0.13 9.53
N ASN A 259 -8.59 -1.05 10.13
CA ASN A 259 -8.38 -1.13 11.57
C ASN A 259 -7.00 -1.71 11.88
N GLU A 260 -6.67 -1.83 13.18
CA GLU A 260 -5.38 -2.33 13.65
C GLU A 260 -5.09 -3.79 13.23
N SER A 261 -6.14 -4.59 12.98
CA SER A 261 -6.06 -6.01 12.66
C SER A 261 -6.06 -6.30 11.16
N ALA A 262 -6.63 -5.42 10.33
CA ALA A 262 -6.83 -5.62 8.92
C ALA A 262 -6.95 -4.29 8.16
N PHE A 263 -6.19 -4.17 7.06
CA PHE A 263 -6.43 -3.17 6.03
C PHE A 263 -6.71 -3.86 4.70
N VAL A 264 -7.99 -3.98 4.36
CA VAL A 264 -8.47 -4.82 3.25
C VAL A 264 -9.57 -4.12 2.45
N GLU A 265 -9.67 -4.46 1.16
CA GLU A 265 -10.68 -3.90 0.28
C GLU A 265 -11.30 -4.98 -0.61
N TYR A 266 -12.63 -5.03 -0.63
CA TYR A 266 -13.41 -5.75 -1.63
C TYR A 266 -13.97 -4.76 -2.65
N VAL A 267 -13.82 -5.07 -3.94
CA VAL A 267 -14.46 -4.33 -5.04
C VAL A 267 -15.19 -5.31 -5.94
N GLY A 268 -16.51 -5.20 -6.03
CA GLY A 268 -17.30 -6.07 -6.89
C GLY A 268 -18.79 -5.94 -6.69
N GLU A 269 -19.54 -6.71 -7.48
CA GLU A 269 -21.00 -6.80 -7.33
C GLU A 269 -21.35 -7.56 -6.05
N ILE A 270 -22.50 -7.23 -5.46
CA ILE A 270 -23.08 -7.94 -4.31
C ILE A 270 -24.53 -8.22 -4.64
N ASN A 271 -24.91 -9.50 -4.61
CA ASN A 271 -26.28 -9.96 -4.82
C ASN A 271 -26.85 -10.42 -3.47
N LEU A 272 -27.89 -9.73 -2.99
CA LEU A 272 -28.59 -9.97 -1.72
C LEU A 272 -30.02 -10.44 -1.94
#